data_AF-M1BCX8-F1
#
_entry.id   AF-M1BCX8-F1
#
_cell.length_a   1.000
_cell.length_b   1.000
_cell.length_c   1.000
_cell.angle_alpha   90.00
_cell.angle_beta   90.00
_cell.angle_gamma   90.00
#
_symmetry.space_group_name_H-M   'P 1'
#
loop_
_entity.id
_entity.type
_entity.pdbx_description
1 polymer ?
#
loop_
_entity_poly.entity_id
_entity_poly.type
_entity_poly.pdbx_seq_one_letter_code
_entity_poly.pdbx_strand_id
1 'polypeptide(L)'
;MPASFVSFKSRWGAAVCAQTQQSRNPTLWLTEWAPEPRDVFWNNLAIPYVSLTIRKLIIAVSFFFLTFFFMIPIAFVQTLASLDGIRKKAPFLKVIIDE
;
A
#
# COMPACT_ATOMS: atom_id res chain seq x y z
N MET A 1 -18.97 -15.68 -4.75
CA MET A 1 -17.93 -15.34 -3.76
C MET A 1 -17.96 -16.40 -2.67
N PRO A 2 -16.89 -17.17 -2.45
CA PRO A 2 -16.81 -18.14 -1.37
C PRO A 2 -16.36 -17.47 -0.06
N ALA A 3 -17.16 -16.53 0.46
CA ALA A 3 -16.91 -15.86 1.74
C ALA A 3 -18.24 -15.55 2.44
N SER A 4 -18.23 -15.49 3.77
CA SER A 4 -19.42 -15.21 4.58
C SER A 4 -19.06 -14.53 5.89
N PHE A 5 -19.97 -13.72 6.42
CA PHE A 5 -19.91 -13.23 7.80
C PHE A 5 -20.55 -14.26 8.73
N VAL A 6 -19.84 -14.64 9.79
CA VAL A 6 -20.32 -15.59 10.81
C VAL A 6 -20.52 -14.84 12.12
N SER A 7 -21.64 -15.07 12.79
CA SER A 7 -21.98 -14.46 14.08
C SER A 7 -22.06 -15.51 15.19
N PHE A 8 -21.62 -15.14 16.38
CA PHE A 8 -21.61 -16.01 17.56
C PHE A 8 -22.47 -15.40 18.68
N LYS A 9 -23.03 -16.26 19.53
CA LYS A 9 -23.80 -15.83 20.71
C LYS A 9 -22.92 -15.17 21.78
N SER A 10 -21.62 -15.50 21.82
CA SER A 10 -20.66 -14.95 22.76
C SER A 10 -19.46 -14.36 22.05
N ARG A 11 -18.91 -13.27 22.60
CA ARG A 11 -17.68 -12.62 22.10
C ARG A 11 -16.48 -13.56 22.20
N TRP A 12 -16.44 -14.37 23.26
CA TRP A 12 -15.39 -15.37 23.45
C TRP A 12 -15.38 -16.41 22.33
N GLY A 13 -16.55 -16.90 21.91
CA GLY A 13 -16.64 -17.85 20.79
C GLY A 13 -16.15 -17.26 19.47
N ALA A 14 -16.49 -16.00 19.19
CA ALA A 14 -15.97 -15.28 18.03
C ALA A 14 -14.44 -15.11 18.09
N ALA A 15 -13.90 -14.79 19.28
CA ALA A 15 -12.46 -14.63 19.49
C ALA A 15 -11.68 -15.92 19.26
N VAL A 16 -12.18 -17.03 19.79
CA VAL A 16 -11.56 -18.36 19.58
C VAL A 16 -11.60 -18.72 18.11
N CYS A 17 -12.73 -18.52 17.41
CA CYS A 17 -12.84 -18.82 15.99
C CYS A 17 -11.84 -18.00 15.15
N ALA A 18 -11.75 -16.69 15.38
CA ALA A 18 -10.87 -15.80 14.61
C ALA A 18 -9.37 -16.06 14.81
N GLN A 19 -8.98 -16.69 15.92
CA GLN A 19 -7.57 -16.92 16.27
C GLN A 19 -7.08 -18.35 16.02
N THR A 20 -7.98 -19.28 15.66
CA THR A 20 -7.65 -20.70 15.52
C THR A 20 -7.70 -21.17 14.07
N GLN A 21 -6.82 -22.10 13.73
CA GLN A 21 -6.81 -22.73 12.40
C GLN A 21 -7.97 -23.73 12.30
N GLN A 22 -8.92 -23.48 11.38
CA GLN A 22 -10.14 -24.28 11.27
C GLN A 22 -9.97 -25.58 10.46
N SER A 23 -8.99 -25.63 9.55
CA SER A 23 -8.78 -26.77 8.65
C SER A 23 -7.31 -27.15 8.54
N ARG A 24 -7.02 -28.40 8.14
CA ARG A 24 -5.65 -28.86 7.87
C ARG A 24 -4.98 -28.05 6.77
N ASN A 25 -5.74 -27.58 5.78
CA ASN A 25 -5.21 -26.71 4.74
C ASN A 25 -5.24 -25.25 5.22
N PRO A 26 -4.10 -24.57 5.36
CA PRO A 26 -4.03 -23.18 5.84
C PRO A 26 -4.61 -22.15 4.87
N THR A 27 -4.94 -22.54 3.63
CA THR A 27 -5.52 -21.64 2.62
C THR A 27 -7.05 -21.73 2.52
N LEU A 28 -7.66 -22.65 3.27
CA LEU A 28 -9.10 -22.86 3.31
C LEU A 28 -9.63 -22.49 4.70
N TRP A 29 -10.85 -21.97 4.75
CA TRP A 29 -11.49 -21.55 6.01
C TRP A 29 -10.65 -20.56 6.82
N LEU A 30 -10.09 -19.58 6.13
CA LEU A 30 -9.40 -18.44 6.74
C LEU A 30 -10.43 -17.59 7.48
N THR A 31 -10.15 -17.34 8.76
CA THR A 31 -11.00 -16.54 9.64
C THR A 31 -10.28 -15.26 10.00
N GLU A 32 -10.94 -14.14 9.79
CA GLU A 32 -10.45 -12.82 10.19
C GLU A 32 -11.53 -12.10 11.00
N TRP A 33 -11.11 -11.13 11.81
CA TRP A 33 -12.03 -10.27 12.52
C TRP A 33 -12.80 -9.41 11.52
N ALA A 34 -14.13 -9.59 11.49
CA ALA A 34 -14.97 -8.78 10.64
C ALA A 34 -14.88 -7.30 11.09
N PRO A 35 -14.61 -6.35 10.18
CA PRO A 35 -14.64 -4.93 10.50
C PRO A 35 -16.08 -4.45 10.76
N GLU A 36 -16.23 -3.22 11.24
CA GLU A 36 -17.55 -2.62 11.39
C GLU A 36 -18.26 -2.57 10.01
N PRO A 37 -19.59 -2.78 9.92
CA PRO A 37 -20.30 -2.82 8.63
C PRO A 37 -20.09 -1.59 7.73
N ARG A 38 -19.79 -0.43 8.31
CA ARG A 38 -19.50 0.82 7.58
C ARG A 38 -18.08 0.85 6.98
N ASP A 39 -17.15 0.11 7.57
CA ASP A 39 -15.74 0.05 7.15
C ASP A 39 -15.48 -1.08 6.15
N VAL A 40 -16.50 -1.90 5.86
CA VAL A 40 -16.43 -2.95 4.86
C VAL A 40 -16.41 -2.32 3.46
N PHE A 41 -15.31 -2.47 2.74
CA PHE A 41 -15.25 -2.11 1.32
C PHE A 41 -15.79 -3.25 0.44
N TRP A 42 -17.10 -3.23 0.22
CA TRP A 42 -17.87 -4.31 -0.43
C TRP A 42 -17.35 -4.74 -1.80
N ASN A 43 -16.84 -3.80 -2.60
CA ASN A 43 -16.34 -4.10 -3.95
C ASN A 43 -15.12 -5.04 -3.95
N ASN A 44 -14.31 -5.04 -2.87
CA ASN A 44 -13.13 -5.90 -2.79
C ASN A 44 -13.44 -7.32 -2.31
N LEU A 45 -14.60 -7.55 -1.69
CA LEU A 45 -14.96 -8.88 -1.17
C LEU A 45 -15.10 -9.92 -2.30
N ALA A 46 -15.45 -9.48 -3.52
CA ALA A 46 -15.68 -10.39 -4.65
C ALA A 46 -14.39 -11.00 -5.21
N ILE A 47 -13.22 -10.52 -4.76
CA ILE A 47 -11.92 -10.93 -5.27
C ILE A 47 -11.57 -12.33 -4.73
N PRO A 48 -11.26 -13.31 -5.60
CA PRO A 48 -10.80 -14.62 -5.15
C PRO A 48 -9.49 -14.54 -4.38
N TYR A 49 -9.39 -15.26 -3.25
CA TYR A 49 -8.22 -15.24 -2.36
C TYR A 49 -6.90 -15.51 -3.08
N VAL A 50 -6.90 -16.47 -4.01
CA VAL A 50 -5.71 -16.87 -4.78
C VAL A 50 -5.15 -15.72 -5.63
N SER A 51 -6.00 -14.79 -6.08
CA SER A 51 -5.59 -13.65 -6.89
C SER A 51 -4.97 -12.50 -6.07
N LEU A 52 -5.11 -12.52 -4.74
CA LEU A 52 -4.58 -11.47 -3.86
C LEU A 52 -3.05 -11.42 -3.92
N THR A 53 -2.37 -12.57 -3.95
CA THR A 53 -0.91 -12.63 -4.02
C THR A 53 -0.37 -12.01 -5.30
N ILE A 54 -1.01 -12.30 -6.44
CA ILE A 54 -0.61 -11.75 -7.75
C ILE A 54 -0.84 -10.24 -7.76
N ARG A 55 -1.99 -9.75 -7.27
CA ARG A 55 -2.28 -8.32 -7.17
C ARG A 55 -1.27 -7.59 -6.26
N LYS A 56 -0.91 -8.19 -5.12
CA LYS A 56 0.13 -7.66 -4.22
C LYS A 56 1.48 -7.54 -4.94
N LEU A 57 1.86 -8.55 -5.71
CA LEU A 57 3.11 -8.51 -6.49
C LEU A 57 3.09 -7.39 -7.54
N ILE A 58 1.99 -7.25 -8.29
CA ILE A 58 1.82 -6.18 -9.29
C ILE A 58 1.94 -4.80 -8.62
N ILE A 59 1.24 -4.58 -7.51
CA ILE A 59 1.28 -3.31 -6.78
C ILE A 59 2.69 -3.03 -6.25
N ALA A 60 3.40 -4.04 -5.73
CA ALA A 60 4.78 -3.87 -5.26
C ALA A 60 5.72 -3.44 -6.40
N VAL A 61 5.59 -4.05 -7.57
CA VAL A 61 6.37 -3.67 -8.77
C VAL A 61 6.01 -2.25 -9.23
N SER A 62 4.71 -1.92 -9.29
CA SER A 62 4.26 -0.57 -9.64
C SER A 62 4.77 0.49 -8.64
N PHE A 63 4.78 0.16 -7.36
CA PHE A 63 5.28 1.03 -6.30
C PHE A 63 6.80 1.27 -6.41
N PHE A 64 7.57 0.25 -6.77
CA PHE A 64 9.00 0.40 -7.07
C PHE A 64 9.24 1.39 -8.23
N PHE A 65 8.48 1.29 -9.32
CA PHE A 65 8.61 2.24 -10.41
C PHE A 65 8.18 3.65 -10.00
N LEU A 66 7.11 3.78 -9.22
CA LEU A 66 6.68 5.07 -8.68
C LEU A 66 7.80 5.74 -7.89
N THR A 67 8.45 5.04 -6.96
CA THR A 67 9.55 5.60 -6.16
C THR A 67 10.77 5.92 -7.02
N PHE A 68 11.11 5.07 -7.98
CA PHE A 68 12.21 5.31 -8.92
C PHE A 68 11.98 6.57 -9.77
N PHE A 69 10.81 6.72 -10.39
CA PHE A 69 10.51 7.90 -11.22
C PHE A 69 10.37 9.17 -10.38
N PHE A 70 9.93 9.06 -9.14
CA PHE A 70 9.83 10.21 -8.23
C PHE A 70 11.21 10.77 -7.82
N MET A 71 12.32 10.06 -8.06
CA MET A 71 13.66 10.61 -7.90
C MET A 71 13.95 11.80 -8.83
N ILE A 72 13.32 11.84 -10.02
CA ILE A 72 13.53 12.91 -11.01
C ILE A 72 13.05 14.28 -10.48
N PRO A 73 11.79 14.45 -10.03
CA PRO A 73 11.34 15.73 -9.48
C PRO A 73 12.09 16.08 -8.18
N ILE A 74 12.46 15.10 -7.36
CA ILE A 74 13.28 15.34 -6.16
C ILE A 74 14.62 15.97 -6.55
N ALA A 75 15.33 15.38 -7.51
CA ALA A 75 16.61 15.90 -7.97
C ALA A 75 16.44 17.30 -8.58
N PHE A 76 15.38 17.55 -9.35
CA PHE A 76 15.08 18.86 -9.92
C PHE A 76 14.89 19.94 -8.83
N VAL A 77 14.06 19.67 -7.81
CA VAL A 77 13.85 20.59 -6.69
C VAL A 77 15.16 20.80 -5.91
N GLN A 78 15.95 19.74 -5.69
CA GLN A 78 17.24 19.84 -5.00
C GLN A 78 18.25 20.70 -5.78
N THR A 79 18.28 20.61 -7.11
CA THR A 79 19.13 21.48 -7.92
C THR A 79 18.71 22.94 -7.86
N LEU A 80 17.42 23.24 -7.78
CA LEU A 80 16.90 24.60 -7.61
C LEU A 80 17.22 25.18 -6.24
N ALA A 81 17.23 24.35 -5.20
CA ALA A 81 17.56 24.76 -3.83
C ALA A 81 19.07 24.98 -3.61
N SER A 82 19.95 24.36 -4.41
CA SER A 82 21.40 24.49 -4.27
C SER A 82 21.94 25.66 -5.12
N LEU A 83 22.00 26.86 -4.51
CA LEU A 83 22.49 28.09 -5.16
C LEU A 83 23.95 27.98 -5.63
N ASP A 84 24.82 27.32 -4.86
CA ASP A 84 26.24 27.12 -5.25
C ASP A 84 26.39 26.19 -6.47
N GLY A 85 25.53 25.17 -6.59
CA GLY A 85 25.50 24.25 -7.72
C GLY A 85 25.04 24.94 -9.02
N ILE A 86 24.05 25.82 -8.91
CA ILE A 86 23.57 26.64 -10.03
C ILE A 86 24.63 27.66 -10.46
N ARG A 87 25.28 28.35 -9.51
CA ARG A 87 26.33 29.36 -9.80
C ARG A 87 27.51 28.80 -10.57
N LYS A 88 27.80 27.51 -10.40
CA LYS A 88 28.89 26.79 -11.09
C LYS A 88 28.47 26.18 -12.43
N LYS A 89 27.23 25.68 -12.56
CA LYS A 89 26.74 25.04 -13.80
C LYS A 89 26.06 25.99 -14.78
N ALA A 90 25.59 27.14 -14.32
CA ALA A 90 24.86 28.13 -15.11
C ALA A 90 25.37 29.55 -14.78
N PRO A 91 26.57 29.94 -15.28
CA PRO A 91 27.21 31.21 -14.94
C PRO A 91 26.41 32.45 -15.38
N PHE A 92 25.44 32.29 -16.30
CA PHE A 92 24.53 33.35 -16.73
C PHE A 92 23.53 33.80 -15.63
N LEU A 93 23.28 32.97 -14.60
CA LEU A 93 22.42 33.34 -13.47
C LEU A 93 23.16 34.15 -12.38
N LYS A 94 24.49 34.31 -12.47
CA LYS A 94 25.26 35.13 -11.52
C LYS A 94 24.74 36.57 -11.46
N VAL A 95 24.29 37.11 -12.60
CA VAL A 95 23.78 38.48 -12.71
C VAL A 95 22.50 38.71 -11.88
N ILE A 96 21.73 37.66 -11.59
CA ILE A 96 20.45 37.76 -10.84
C ILE A 96 20.63 37.38 -9.36
N ILE A 97 21.68 36.61 -9.02
CA ILE A 97 21.91 36.06 -7.68
C ILE A 97 22.89 36.89 -6.84
N ASP A 98 23.79 37.66 -7.47
CA ASP A 98 24.81 38.50 -6.80
C ASP A 98 24.43 40.00 -6.68
N GLU A 99 23.19 40.38 -7.00
CA GLU A 99 22.57 41.65 -6.54
C GLU A 99 21.86 41.46 -5.19
#